data_AF-A0A2V6CEZ6-F1
#
_entry.id   AF-A0A2V6CEZ6-F1
#
_cell.length_a   1.000
_cell.length_b   1.000
_cell.length_c   1.000
_cell.angle_alpha   90.00
_cell.angle_beta   90.00
_cell.angle_gamma   90.00
#
_symmetry.space_group_name_H-M   'P 1'
#
loop_
_entity.id
_entity.type
_entity.pdbx_description
1 polymer ?
#
loop_
_entity_poly.entity_id
_entity_poly.type
_entity_poly.pdbx_seq_one_letter_code
_entity_poly.pdbx_strand_id
1 'polypeptide(L)'
;MITLLRNLHTDVLCTPEMTGEWESRLKQMAHGKLDRRHFMEDIRDLTREIVENVRNFRGETIEGEYATIDAKCPNCGGGPIKEDYKTFRCLNCDWLMWKTMASRQFEPEEVHELLAKGRVGPLQGFRSKMGRPFEAVVKLGAEKKPLFDFGENGLDAEQKIDTEKHEALGLCPVCHKGQVYVLDRSCACENAIATPKTCNFRISKNILHREIPKEQVQKLITTGKTDLLHKFISKKGRAFSAYLKLENGKVGFQFEEKKAKPKKKVAAPKAAAA
;
A
#
# COMPACT_ATOMS: atom_id res chain seq x y z
N MET A 1 -10.28 7.05 -12.61
CA MET A 1 -9.45 8.01 -13.38
C MET A 1 -10.25 8.60 -14.54
N ILE A 2 -10.89 7.77 -15.37
CA ILE A 2 -11.76 8.23 -16.48
C ILE A 2 -12.92 9.11 -15.99
N THR A 3 -13.57 8.75 -14.88
CA THR A 3 -14.66 9.55 -14.27
C THR A 3 -14.22 10.97 -13.93
N LEU A 4 -12.99 11.15 -13.44
CA LEU A 4 -12.45 12.48 -13.14
C LEU A 4 -12.30 13.29 -14.43
N LEU A 5 -11.68 12.71 -15.46
CA LEU A 5 -11.43 13.41 -16.72
C LEU A 5 -12.72 13.82 -17.44
N ARG A 6 -13.75 12.97 -17.40
CA ARG A 6 -15.10 13.29 -17.91
C ARG A 6 -15.74 14.47 -17.17
N ASN A 7 -15.68 14.46 -15.84
CA ASN A 7 -16.24 15.55 -15.04
C ASN A 7 -15.46 16.87 -15.17
N LEU A 8 -14.19 16.80 -15.55
CA LEU A 8 -13.38 17.98 -15.82
C LEU A 8 -13.55 18.52 -17.25
N HIS A 9 -14.43 17.93 -18.07
CA HIS A 9 -14.55 18.24 -19.50
C HIS A 9 -13.20 18.10 -20.24
N THR A 10 -12.45 17.05 -19.89
CA THR A 10 -11.12 16.72 -20.47
C THR A 10 -11.07 15.27 -20.92
N ASP A 11 -12.22 14.67 -21.19
CA ASP A 11 -12.39 13.28 -21.63
C ASP A 11 -11.74 13.01 -22.99
N VAL A 12 -11.53 14.06 -23.78
CA VAL A 12 -10.77 14.03 -25.04
C VAL A 12 -9.39 13.38 -24.88
N LEU A 13 -8.78 13.45 -23.70
CA LEU A 13 -7.50 12.77 -23.39
C LEU A 13 -7.61 11.24 -23.31
N CYS A 14 -8.82 10.68 -23.27
CA CYS A 14 -9.09 9.26 -23.09
C CYS A 14 -9.96 8.68 -24.20
N THR A 15 -10.26 9.44 -25.27
CA THR A 15 -11.04 8.93 -26.39
C THR A 15 -10.15 8.17 -27.38
N PRO A 16 -10.60 6.98 -27.85
CA PRO A 16 -9.94 6.28 -28.95
C PRO A 16 -9.81 7.15 -30.21
N GLU A 17 -10.81 8.01 -30.46
CA GLU A 17 -10.86 8.91 -31.60
C GLU A 17 -9.71 9.93 -31.57
N MET A 18 -9.47 10.60 -30.43
CA MET A 18 -8.37 11.55 -30.28
C MET A 18 -7.01 10.86 -30.48
N THR A 19 -6.86 9.65 -29.94
CA THR A 19 -5.63 8.85 -30.12
C THR A 19 -5.41 8.55 -31.60
N GLY A 20 -6.46 8.14 -32.33
CA GLY A 20 -6.39 7.86 -33.77
C GLY A 20 -6.10 9.10 -34.62
N GLU A 21 -6.69 10.25 -34.27
CA GLU A 21 -6.41 11.51 -34.95
C GLU A 21 -4.93 11.91 -34.80
N TRP A 22 -4.38 11.80 -33.59
CA TRP A 22 -2.99 12.12 -33.32
C TRP A 22 -2.03 11.21 -34.08
N GLU A 23 -2.27 9.91 -34.10
CA GLU A 23 -1.47 8.97 -34.90
C GLU A 23 -1.52 9.29 -36.40
N SER A 24 -2.69 9.68 -36.92
CA SER A 24 -2.86 10.11 -38.30
C SER A 24 -2.05 11.38 -38.60
N ARG A 25 -2.14 12.40 -37.73
CA ARG A 25 -1.39 13.66 -37.88
C ARG A 25 0.12 13.45 -37.79
N LEU A 26 0.58 12.60 -36.87
CA LEU A 26 1.99 12.20 -36.77
C LEU A 26 2.46 11.50 -38.06
N LYS A 27 1.62 10.63 -38.65
CA LYS A 27 1.91 9.99 -39.93
C LYS A 27 1.99 11.01 -41.07
N GLN A 28 1.09 11.98 -41.12
CA GLN A 28 1.12 13.05 -42.12
C GLN A 28 2.37 13.92 -42.01
N MET A 29 2.81 14.26 -40.80
CA MET A 29 4.08 14.95 -40.57
C MET A 29 5.28 14.15 -41.07
N ALA A 30 5.31 12.83 -40.79
CA ALA A 30 6.39 11.95 -41.27
C ALA A 30 6.47 11.91 -42.81
N HIS A 31 5.33 12.07 -43.50
CA HIS A 31 5.26 12.16 -44.96
C HIS A 31 5.42 13.59 -45.50
N GLY A 32 5.75 14.57 -44.64
CA GLY A 32 5.90 15.98 -45.03
C GLY A 32 4.61 16.70 -45.43
N LYS A 33 3.44 16.10 -45.14
CA LYS A 33 2.12 16.65 -45.48
C LYS A 33 1.56 17.60 -44.43
N LEU A 34 2.16 17.65 -43.24
CA LEU A 34 1.78 18.53 -42.14
C LEU A 34 3.04 19.17 -41.54
N ASP A 35 3.03 20.49 -41.35
CA ASP A 35 4.15 21.21 -40.73
C ASP A 35 4.16 20.96 -39.21
N ARG A 36 5.36 20.69 -38.68
CA ARG A 36 5.55 20.40 -37.26
C ARG A 36 5.16 21.58 -36.36
N ARG A 37 5.34 22.83 -36.79
CA ARG A 37 5.06 24.00 -35.95
C ARG A 37 3.56 24.11 -35.70
N HIS A 38 2.75 23.99 -36.75
CA HIS A 38 1.28 23.96 -36.62
C HIS A 38 0.81 22.83 -35.71
N PHE A 39 1.36 21.62 -35.86
CA PHE A 39 1.01 20.51 -34.96
C PHE A 39 1.36 20.80 -33.49
N MET A 40 2.51 21.43 -33.22
CA MET A 40 2.89 21.80 -31.85
C MET A 40 2.07 22.97 -31.30
N GLU A 41 1.55 23.85 -32.15
CA GLU A 41 0.60 24.90 -31.76
C GLU A 41 -0.71 24.27 -31.30
N ASP A 42 -1.27 23.33 -32.07
CA ASP A 42 -2.49 22.59 -31.70
C ASP A 42 -2.34 21.87 -30.34
N ILE A 43 -1.18 21.24 -30.07
CA ILE A 43 -0.91 20.60 -28.78
C ILE A 43 -0.93 21.62 -27.64
N ARG A 44 -0.33 22.80 -27.84
CA ARG A 44 -0.28 23.84 -26.81
C ARG A 44 -1.67 24.38 -26.53
N ASP A 45 -2.47 24.58 -27.56
CA ASP A 45 -3.83 25.11 -27.43
C ASP A 45 -4.73 24.12 -26.69
N LEU A 46 -4.69 22.84 -27.07
CA LEU A 46 -5.37 21.78 -26.32
C LEU A 46 -4.91 21.73 -24.85
N THR A 47 -3.60 21.86 -24.61
CA THR A 47 -3.06 21.85 -23.25
C THR A 47 -3.56 23.05 -22.44
N ARG A 48 -3.66 24.24 -23.05
CA ARG A 48 -4.21 25.44 -22.39
C ARG A 48 -5.68 25.24 -22.02
N GLU A 49 -6.49 24.74 -22.96
CA GLU A 49 -7.90 24.44 -22.73
C GLU A 49 -8.08 23.48 -21.54
N ILE A 50 -7.31 22.39 -21.51
CA ILE A 50 -7.34 21.43 -20.40
C ILE A 50 -6.97 22.09 -19.07
N VAL A 51 -5.92 22.90 -19.04
CA VAL A 51 -5.49 23.60 -17.82
C VAL A 51 -6.53 24.61 -17.35
N GLU A 52 -7.18 25.32 -18.27
CA GLU A 52 -8.27 26.25 -17.98
C GLU A 52 -9.49 25.52 -17.42
N ASN A 53 -9.90 24.41 -18.02
CA ASN A 53 -11.00 23.57 -17.54
C ASN A 53 -10.72 23.08 -16.12
N VAL A 54 -9.50 22.59 -15.84
CA VAL A 54 -9.09 22.14 -14.50
C VAL A 54 -9.06 23.30 -13.50
N ARG A 55 -8.56 24.48 -13.91
CA ARG A 55 -8.46 25.66 -13.03
C ARG A 55 -9.82 26.25 -12.69
N ASN A 56 -10.75 26.20 -13.63
CA ASN A 56 -12.11 26.73 -13.49
C ASN A 56 -13.06 25.73 -12.83
N PHE A 57 -12.66 24.46 -12.69
CA PHE A 57 -13.41 23.46 -11.95
C PHE A 57 -13.43 23.78 -10.44
N ARG A 58 -14.40 24.61 -10.05
CA ARG A 58 -14.60 25.07 -8.67
C ARG A 58 -15.51 24.12 -7.90
N GLY A 59 -15.01 22.92 -7.62
CA GLY A 59 -15.56 22.06 -6.56
C GLY A 59 -16.99 21.55 -6.76
N GLU A 60 -17.56 21.68 -7.96
CA GLU A 60 -18.76 20.92 -8.32
C GLU A 60 -18.45 19.42 -8.19
N THR A 61 -19.39 18.71 -7.58
CA THR A 61 -19.23 17.31 -7.23
C THR A 61 -18.94 16.51 -8.49
N ILE A 62 -17.78 15.85 -8.54
CA ILE A 62 -17.46 14.91 -9.63
C ILE A 62 -18.56 13.85 -9.61
N GLU A 63 -19.42 13.86 -10.62
CA GLU A 63 -20.55 12.96 -10.75
C GLU A 63 -20.05 11.53 -10.95
N GLY A 64 -20.67 10.59 -10.23
CA GLY A 64 -20.33 9.19 -10.24
C GLY A 64 -21.30 8.37 -9.40
N GLU A 65 -21.33 7.07 -9.64
CA GLU A 65 -22.03 6.12 -8.78
C GLU A 65 -21.21 5.93 -7.50
N TYR A 66 -21.57 6.67 -6.46
CA TYR A 66 -20.93 6.55 -5.14
C TYR A 66 -21.84 5.82 -4.17
N ALA A 67 -21.24 5.04 -3.27
CA ALA A 67 -21.99 4.29 -2.27
C ALA A 67 -22.63 5.24 -1.24
N THR A 68 -23.80 4.84 -0.74
CA THR A 68 -24.34 5.39 0.50
C THR A 68 -24.13 4.35 1.60
N ILE A 69 -23.43 4.76 2.65
CA ILE A 69 -23.08 3.92 3.79
C ILE A 69 -24.12 4.17 4.88
N ASP A 70 -24.85 3.12 5.25
CA ASP A 70 -25.76 3.14 6.37
C ASP A 70 -24.99 3.04 7.70
N ALA A 71 -24.38 4.14 8.12
CA ALA A 71 -23.61 4.23 9.36
C ALA A 71 -23.96 5.50 10.12
N LYS A 72 -23.87 5.40 11.45
CA LYS A 72 -24.11 6.54 12.34
C LYS A 72 -22.99 7.57 12.20
N CYS A 73 -23.35 8.83 12.02
CA CYS A 73 -22.37 9.91 11.98
C CYS A 73 -21.71 10.09 13.35
N PRO A 74 -20.38 10.17 13.44
CA PRO A 74 -19.69 10.30 14.71
C PRO A 74 -19.80 11.70 15.34
N ASN A 75 -20.29 12.69 14.58
CA ASN A 75 -20.51 14.05 15.03
C ASN A 75 -21.96 14.28 15.51
N CYS A 76 -22.96 13.96 14.67
CA CYS A 76 -24.37 14.23 14.99
C CYS A 76 -25.19 12.98 15.39
N GLY A 77 -24.65 11.77 15.27
CA GLY A 77 -25.35 10.52 15.59
C GLY A 77 -26.44 10.10 14.60
N GLY A 78 -26.77 10.94 13.61
CA GLY A 78 -27.67 10.64 12.50
C GLY A 78 -26.99 9.79 11.43
N GLY A 79 -27.18 10.13 10.17
CA GLY A 79 -26.76 9.35 9.00
C GLY A 79 -27.81 9.50 7.90
N PRO A 80 -27.60 8.94 6.70
CA PRO A 80 -26.47 8.10 6.30
C PRO A 80 -25.23 8.91 5.90
N ILE A 81 -24.13 8.20 5.61
CA ILE A 81 -22.88 8.78 5.12
C ILE A 81 -22.78 8.54 3.62
N LYS A 82 -22.69 9.60 2.83
CA LYS A 82 -22.55 9.52 1.38
C LYS A 82 -21.06 9.56 1.00
N GLU A 83 -20.66 8.64 0.14
CA GLU A 83 -19.37 8.70 -0.52
C GLU A 83 -19.39 9.72 -1.65
N ASP A 84 -18.27 10.43 -1.82
CA ASP A 84 -17.96 11.28 -2.96
C ASP A 84 -16.54 10.97 -3.45
N TYR A 85 -16.11 11.62 -4.54
CA TYR A 85 -14.81 11.36 -5.17
C TYR A 85 -13.60 11.37 -4.22
N LYS A 86 -13.57 12.26 -3.22
CA LYS A 86 -12.44 12.40 -2.28
C LYS A 86 -12.81 12.16 -0.83
N THR A 87 -14.09 12.10 -0.49
CA THR A 87 -14.55 12.20 0.89
C THR A 87 -15.77 11.34 1.15
N PHE A 88 -15.93 10.91 2.39
CA PHE A 88 -17.20 10.46 2.95
C PHE A 88 -17.80 11.62 3.75
N ARG A 89 -19.06 11.96 3.50
CA ARG A 89 -19.75 13.10 4.11
C ARG A 89 -21.05 12.69 4.75
N CYS A 90 -21.37 13.28 5.90
CA CYS A 90 -22.69 13.11 6.49
C CYS A 90 -23.71 13.97 5.74
N LEU A 91 -24.92 13.45 5.51
CA LEU A 91 -26.00 14.23 4.90
C LEU A 91 -26.72 15.16 5.89
N ASN A 92 -26.53 14.97 7.21
CA ASN A 92 -27.25 15.70 8.25
C ASN A 92 -26.38 16.73 8.98
N CYS A 93 -25.06 16.78 8.74
CA CYS A 93 -24.15 17.77 9.34
C CYS A 93 -22.84 17.89 8.54
N ASP A 94 -21.97 18.82 8.93
CA ASP A 94 -20.72 19.14 8.21
C ASP A 94 -19.57 18.14 8.44
N TRP A 95 -19.85 16.96 8.99
CA TRP A 95 -18.81 15.95 9.19
C TRP A 95 -18.33 15.40 7.84
N LEU A 96 -17.00 15.40 7.65
CA LEU A 96 -16.33 14.86 6.48
C LEU A 96 -15.10 14.06 6.88
N MET A 97 -14.81 13.02 6.08
CA MET A 97 -13.61 12.21 6.19
C MET A 97 -13.00 12.00 4.81
N TRP A 98 -11.70 12.23 4.66
CA TRP A 98 -11.00 11.94 3.41
C TRP A 98 -11.00 10.45 3.09
N LYS A 99 -11.30 10.10 1.84
CA LYS A 99 -11.28 8.73 1.34
C LYS A 99 -9.86 8.14 1.31
N THR A 100 -8.84 8.99 1.23
CA THR A 100 -7.43 8.56 1.19
C THR A 100 -6.69 8.91 2.47
N MET A 101 -5.99 7.93 3.04
CA MET A 101 -5.04 8.09 4.14
C MET A 101 -3.71 7.40 3.80
N ALA A 102 -2.59 8.12 3.92
CA ALA A 102 -1.24 7.59 3.70
C ALA A 102 -1.11 6.77 2.39
N SER A 103 -1.59 7.33 1.28
CA SER A 103 -1.61 6.74 -0.07
C SER A 103 -2.47 5.49 -0.25
N ARG A 104 -3.39 5.22 0.69
CA ARG A 104 -4.37 4.14 0.62
C ARG A 104 -5.79 4.70 0.64
N GLN A 105 -6.68 4.19 -0.21
CA GLN A 105 -8.10 4.53 -0.17
C GLN A 105 -8.86 3.60 0.78
N PHE A 106 -9.85 4.11 1.51
CA PHE A 106 -10.79 3.32 2.27
C PHE A 106 -11.92 2.80 1.38
N GLU A 107 -12.31 1.54 1.62
CA GLU A 107 -13.52 0.96 1.03
C GLU A 107 -14.76 1.31 1.88
N PRO A 108 -15.96 1.37 1.29
CA PRO A 108 -17.19 1.70 2.02
C PRO A 108 -17.45 0.83 3.25
N GLU A 109 -17.13 -0.47 3.18
CA GLU A 109 -17.29 -1.43 4.27
C GLU A 109 -16.34 -1.14 5.43
N GLU A 110 -15.12 -0.68 5.11
CA GLU A 110 -14.11 -0.32 6.12
C GLU A 110 -14.52 0.95 6.87
N VAL A 111 -15.12 1.90 6.15
CA VAL A 111 -15.68 3.12 6.76
C VAL A 111 -16.88 2.77 7.63
N HIS A 112 -17.76 1.90 7.15
CA HIS A 112 -18.88 1.41 7.95
C HIS A 112 -18.38 0.77 9.26
N GLU A 113 -17.40 -0.13 9.19
CA GLU A 113 -16.81 -0.76 10.38
C GLU A 113 -16.15 0.26 11.32
N LEU A 114 -15.38 1.19 10.77
CA LEU A 114 -14.73 2.25 11.55
C LEU A 114 -15.74 3.13 12.29
N LEU A 115 -16.85 3.49 11.65
CA LEU A 115 -17.90 4.30 12.26
C LEU A 115 -18.71 3.52 13.30
N ALA A 116 -18.98 2.24 13.04
CA ALA A 116 -19.75 1.39 13.93
C ALA A 116 -18.96 1.00 15.20
N LYS A 117 -17.69 0.62 15.05
CA LYS A 117 -16.84 0.10 16.14
C LYS A 117 -15.87 1.13 16.71
N GLY A 118 -15.68 2.27 16.03
CA GLY A 118 -14.63 3.24 16.33
C GLY A 118 -13.23 2.78 15.91
N ARG A 119 -13.09 1.61 15.28
CA ARG A 119 -11.82 0.98 14.91
C ARG A 119 -11.99 0.02 13.73
N VAL A 120 -11.03 -0.02 12.81
CA VAL A 120 -10.98 -0.93 11.66
C VAL A 120 -9.55 -1.39 11.38
N GLY A 121 -9.38 -2.65 10.98
CA GLY A 121 -8.11 -3.22 10.58
C GLY A 121 -7.65 -4.42 11.43
N PRO A 122 -6.39 -4.87 11.28
CA PRO A 122 -5.29 -4.18 10.59
C PRO A 122 -5.50 -4.09 9.08
N LEU A 123 -5.33 -2.87 8.54
CA LEU A 123 -5.42 -2.58 7.12
C LEU A 123 -4.02 -2.47 6.51
N GLN A 124 -3.92 -2.85 5.24
CA GLN A 124 -2.68 -2.86 4.48
C GLN A 124 -2.70 -1.84 3.35
N GLY A 125 -1.52 -1.53 2.80
CA GLY A 125 -1.38 -0.63 1.66
C GLY A 125 -1.02 0.81 2.02
N PHE A 126 -0.86 1.11 3.31
CA PHE A 126 -0.34 2.41 3.75
C PHE A 126 1.13 2.57 3.38
N ARG A 127 1.55 3.82 3.17
CA ARG A 127 2.94 4.18 2.90
C ARG A 127 3.42 5.27 3.84
N SER A 128 4.61 5.08 4.42
CA SER A 128 5.25 6.09 5.26
C SER A 128 5.67 7.31 4.43
N LYS A 129 6.10 8.39 5.10
CA LYS A 129 6.66 9.58 4.42
C LYS A 129 7.83 9.24 3.49
N MET A 130 8.58 8.17 3.79
CA MET A 130 9.67 7.65 2.96
C MET A 130 9.21 6.61 1.91
N GLY A 131 7.89 6.45 1.71
CA GLY A 131 7.29 5.53 0.75
C GLY A 131 7.28 4.05 1.15
N ARG A 132 7.77 3.70 2.35
CA ARG A 132 7.82 2.31 2.83
C ARG A 132 6.42 1.79 3.16
N PRO A 133 6.02 0.60 2.69
CA PRO A 133 4.72 0.04 3.01
C PRO A 133 4.65 -0.38 4.48
N PHE A 134 3.50 -0.20 5.11
CA PHE A 134 3.22 -0.71 6.46
C PHE A 134 1.73 -1.08 6.62
N GLU A 135 1.45 -1.84 7.67
CA GLU A 135 0.10 -2.27 8.07
C GLU A 135 -0.25 -1.60 9.38
N ALA A 136 -1.49 -1.16 9.54
CA ALA A 136 -1.92 -0.48 10.75
C ALA A 136 -3.42 -0.65 10.99
N VAL A 137 -3.81 -0.62 12.25
CA VAL A 137 -5.20 -0.44 12.64
C VAL A 137 -5.52 1.05 12.60
N VAL A 138 -6.72 1.41 12.18
CA VAL A 138 -7.20 2.80 12.17
C VAL A 138 -8.30 2.93 13.21
N LYS A 139 -8.25 3.98 14.03
CA LYS A 139 -9.29 4.32 15.01
C LYS A 139 -9.84 5.71 14.76
N LEU A 140 -11.03 5.96 15.27
CA LEU A 140 -11.61 7.29 15.26
C LEU A 140 -11.07 8.11 16.45
N GLY A 141 -10.38 9.21 16.16
CA GLY A 141 -9.81 10.11 17.16
C GLY A 141 -10.84 11.02 17.84
N ALA A 142 -10.37 11.83 18.80
CA ALA A 142 -11.19 12.79 19.54
C ALA A 142 -11.90 13.81 18.61
N GLU A 143 -11.21 14.26 17.55
CA GLU A 143 -11.77 15.14 16.51
C GLU A 143 -12.68 14.42 15.50
N LYS A 144 -13.09 13.18 15.78
CA LYS A 144 -13.89 12.35 14.87
C LYS A 144 -13.23 12.15 13.49
N LYS A 145 -11.90 12.18 13.45
CA LYS A 145 -11.07 11.91 12.27
C LYS A 145 -10.37 10.57 12.43
N PRO A 146 -10.12 9.83 11.34
CA PRO A 146 -9.35 8.59 11.39
C PRO A 146 -7.89 8.89 11.79
N LEU A 147 -7.35 8.11 12.70
CA LEU A 147 -5.96 8.14 13.16
C LEU A 147 -5.40 6.72 13.16
N PHE A 148 -4.11 6.58 12.90
CA PHE A 148 -3.45 5.30 13.10
C PHE A 148 -3.44 4.94 14.57
N ASP A 149 -3.90 3.73 14.85
CA ASP A 149 -3.80 3.11 16.15
C ASP A 149 -2.66 2.11 16.16
N PHE A 150 -1.47 2.63 16.45
CA PHE A 150 -0.29 1.81 16.66
C PHE A 150 -0.28 1.15 18.04
N GLY A 151 -1.32 1.37 18.87
CA GLY A 151 -1.38 1.00 20.28
C GLY A 151 -0.39 1.80 21.14
N GLU A 152 -0.31 1.48 22.43
CA GLU A 152 0.80 1.90 23.31
C GLU A 152 2.15 1.34 22.84
N ASN A 153 2.14 0.44 21.85
CA ASN A 153 3.26 -0.37 21.38
C ASN A 153 3.53 -0.21 19.88
N GLY A 154 3.56 1.04 19.38
CA GLY A 154 4.08 1.31 18.03
C GLY A 154 5.51 0.79 17.86
N LEU A 155 6.01 0.72 16.62
CA LEU A 155 7.41 0.30 16.38
C LEU A 155 8.44 1.14 17.17
N ASP A 156 8.04 2.29 17.72
CA ASP A 156 8.84 3.19 18.55
C ASP A 156 8.36 3.32 20.00
N ALA A 157 7.47 2.43 20.48
CA ALA A 157 7.11 2.42 21.88
C ALA A 157 8.23 1.87 22.77
N GLU A 158 8.38 2.45 23.95
CA GLU A 158 9.29 1.99 25.01
C GLU A 158 8.84 0.63 25.55
N GLN A 159 9.17 -0.43 24.81
CA GLN A 159 9.08 -1.78 25.33
C GLN A 159 10.14 -1.93 26.42
N LYS A 160 9.76 -2.27 27.66
CA LYS A 160 10.75 -2.70 28.65
C LYS A 160 10.84 -4.22 28.59
N ILE A 161 12.07 -4.75 28.55
CA ILE A 161 12.27 -6.19 28.65
C ILE A 161 12.00 -6.58 30.10
N ASP A 162 10.90 -7.28 30.30
CA ASP A 162 10.61 -8.03 31.51
C ASP A 162 11.25 -9.41 31.38
N THR A 163 12.34 -9.67 32.11
CA THR A 163 13.09 -10.93 32.04
C THR A 163 12.33 -12.14 32.56
N GLU A 164 11.23 -11.93 33.29
CA GLU A 164 10.36 -13.02 33.77
C GLU A 164 9.36 -13.45 32.70
N LYS A 165 8.94 -12.53 31.82
CA LYS A 165 7.95 -12.78 30.77
C LYS A 165 8.54 -13.02 29.39
N HIS A 166 9.72 -12.46 29.11
CA HIS A 166 10.32 -12.50 27.79
C HIS A 166 11.41 -13.57 27.70
N GLU A 167 11.21 -14.53 26.79
CA GLU A 167 12.17 -15.61 26.52
C GLU A 167 13.38 -15.07 25.73
N ALA A 168 14.59 -15.40 26.19
CA ALA A 168 15.83 -15.04 25.53
C ALA A 168 16.20 -16.09 24.46
N LEU A 169 16.39 -15.66 23.21
CA LEU A 169 16.69 -16.54 22.08
C LEU A 169 18.19 -16.79 21.87
N GLY A 170 19.04 -15.82 22.22
CA GLY A 170 20.48 -15.89 22.00
C GLY A 170 21.15 -14.53 21.82
N LEU A 171 22.46 -14.55 21.60
CA LEU A 171 23.27 -13.34 21.34
C LEU A 171 22.85 -12.65 20.03
N CYS A 172 22.84 -11.33 20.04
CA CYS A 172 22.47 -10.52 18.89
C CYS A 172 23.52 -10.64 17.78
N PRO A 173 23.12 -10.97 16.53
CA PRO A 173 24.05 -11.12 15.41
C PRO A 173 24.57 -9.79 14.85
N VAL A 174 24.09 -8.66 15.36
CA VAL A 174 24.48 -7.31 14.88
C VAL A 174 25.44 -6.63 15.83
N CYS A 175 25.15 -6.62 17.13
CA CYS A 175 26.02 -5.98 18.12
C CYS A 175 26.93 -6.95 18.86
N HIS A 176 26.67 -8.26 18.79
CA HIS A 176 27.39 -9.34 19.49
C HIS A 176 27.52 -9.21 21.01
N LYS A 177 26.92 -8.18 21.60
CA LYS A 177 27.01 -7.85 23.03
C LYS A 177 25.70 -8.04 23.78
N GLY A 178 24.57 -7.85 23.10
CA GLY A 178 23.25 -7.89 23.72
C GLY A 178 22.48 -9.17 23.40
N GLN A 179 21.56 -9.54 24.28
CA GLN A 179 20.66 -10.67 24.10
C GLN A 179 19.41 -10.28 23.28
N VAL A 180 18.90 -11.23 22.48
CA VAL A 180 17.64 -11.09 21.72
C VAL A 180 16.51 -11.71 22.50
N TYR A 181 15.43 -10.96 22.72
CA TYR A 181 14.24 -11.41 23.44
C TYR A 181 13.04 -11.54 22.52
N VAL A 182 12.16 -12.51 22.82
CA VAL A 182 10.83 -12.64 22.21
C VAL A 182 9.88 -11.66 22.89
N LEU A 183 9.41 -10.65 22.16
CA LEU A 183 8.41 -9.66 22.61
C LEU A 183 7.06 -9.92 21.95
N ASP A 184 5.98 -9.30 22.39
CA ASP A 184 4.61 -9.55 21.90
C ASP A 184 4.47 -9.61 20.38
N ARG A 185 5.05 -8.65 19.65
CA ARG A 185 4.93 -8.53 18.19
C ARG A 185 6.25 -8.60 17.42
N SER A 186 7.38 -8.71 18.11
CA SER A 186 8.70 -8.72 17.50
C SER A 186 9.71 -9.47 18.36
N CYS A 187 10.83 -9.89 17.78
CA CYS A 187 12.01 -10.25 18.54
C CYS A 187 13.05 -9.14 18.36
N ALA A 188 13.63 -8.64 19.44
CA ALA A 188 14.55 -7.52 19.37
C ALA A 188 15.71 -7.68 20.37
N CYS A 189 16.84 -7.07 20.02
CA CYS A 189 17.98 -7.00 20.93
C CYS A 189 17.70 -6.04 22.08
N GLU A 190 18.11 -6.37 23.29
CA GLU A 190 17.98 -5.49 24.46
C GLU A 190 18.62 -4.12 24.24
N ASN A 191 19.78 -4.07 23.58
CA ASN A 191 20.48 -2.84 23.23
C ASN A 191 19.79 -2.04 22.11
N ALA A 192 18.82 -2.64 21.41
CA ALA A 192 17.99 -1.95 20.43
C ALA A 192 16.75 -1.29 21.05
N ILE A 193 16.50 -1.59 22.32
CA ILE A 193 15.35 -1.13 23.10
C ILE A 193 15.80 -0.25 24.27
N ALA A 194 17.01 -0.48 24.79
CA ALA A 194 17.61 0.32 25.85
C ALA A 194 17.75 1.80 25.46
N THR A 195 17.69 2.66 26.49
CA THR A 195 17.95 4.09 26.38
C THR A 195 19.25 4.39 27.14
N PRO A 196 20.34 4.80 26.47
CA PRO A 196 20.46 5.12 25.04
C PRO A 196 20.55 3.89 24.12
N LYS A 197 20.01 4.03 22.91
CA LYS A 197 19.96 2.96 21.89
C LYS A 197 21.33 2.74 21.26
N THR A 198 21.86 1.52 21.36
CA THR A 198 23.20 1.15 20.84
C THR A 198 23.15 0.04 19.77
N CYS A 199 21.98 -0.54 19.51
CA CYS A 199 21.76 -1.53 18.46
C CYS A 199 20.48 -1.23 17.66
N ASN A 200 20.33 -1.80 16.45
CA ASN A 200 19.14 -1.64 15.61
C ASN A 200 18.48 -2.98 15.23
N PHE A 201 18.90 -4.09 15.84
CA PHE A 201 18.38 -5.40 15.50
C PHE A 201 16.96 -5.62 16.07
N ARG A 202 15.99 -5.74 15.15
CA ARG A 202 14.59 -6.08 15.44
C ARG A 202 13.99 -6.83 14.24
N ILE A 203 13.22 -7.87 14.53
CA ILE A 203 12.47 -8.67 13.55
C ILE A 203 11.02 -8.78 13.99
N SER A 204 10.07 -8.46 13.11
CA SER A 204 8.65 -8.65 13.38
C SER A 204 8.30 -10.14 13.47
N LYS A 205 7.43 -10.53 14.42
CA LYS A 205 6.92 -11.91 14.52
C LYS A 205 6.06 -12.30 13.32
N ASN A 206 5.43 -11.33 12.66
CA ASN A 206 4.68 -11.56 11.43
C ASN A 206 5.38 -10.85 10.26
N ILE A 207 5.70 -11.60 9.21
CA ILE A 207 6.33 -11.11 7.98
C ILE A 207 5.51 -11.61 6.80
N LEU A 208 4.97 -10.69 5.99
CA LEU A 208 4.17 -11.00 4.79
C LEU A 208 3.09 -12.07 5.03
N HIS A 209 2.24 -11.82 6.04
CA HIS A 209 1.13 -12.67 6.47
C HIS A 209 1.51 -14.03 7.04
N ARG A 210 2.78 -14.23 7.38
CA ARG A 210 3.26 -15.44 8.01
C ARG A 210 3.87 -15.12 9.37
N GLU A 211 3.38 -15.81 10.39
CA GLU A 211 4.04 -15.85 11.69
C GLU A 211 5.35 -16.64 11.58
N ILE A 212 6.42 -16.07 12.12
CA ILE A 212 7.75 -16.66 12.14
C ILE A 212 7.92 -17.37 13.49
N PRO A 213 8.00 -18.72 13.50
CA PRO A 213 8.20 -19.47 14.73
C PRO A 213 9.51 -19.04 15.42
N LYS A 214 9.52 -19.10 16.76
CA LYS A 214 10.68 -18.68 17.55
C LYS A 214 11.94 -19.47 17.23
N GLU A 215 11.80 -20.74 16.88
CA GLU A 215 12.90 -21.62 16.49
C GLU A 215 13.56 -21.13 15.20
N GLN A 216 12.77 -20.55 14.29
CA GLN A 216 13.29 -19.97 13.05
C GLN A 216 14.03 -18.66 13.32
N VAL A 217 13.51 -17.83 14.24
CA VAL A 217 14.23 -16.62 14.68
C VAL A 217 15.56 -17.01 15.35
N GLN A 218 15.56 -18.06 16.16
CA GLN A 218 16.77 -18.57 16.81
C GLN A 218 17.80 -19.09 15.80
N LYS A 219 17.37 -19.81 14.76
CA LYS A 219 18.24 -20.18 13.63
C LYS A 219 18.78 -18.94 12.91
N LEU A 220 17.93 -17.97 12.61
CA LEU A 220 18.34 -16.75 11.93
C LEU A 220 19.42 -15.96 12.68
N ILE A 221 19.39 -15.92 14.02
CA ILE A 221 20.40 -15.22 14.82
C ILE A 221 21.70 -16.02 14.98
N THR A 222 21.64 -17.36 14.94
CA THR A 222 22.81 -18.23 15.16
C THR A 222 23.53 -18.58 13.85
N THR A 223 22.78 -18.98 12.82
CA THR A 223 23.33 -19.41 11.53
C THR A 223 23.26 -18.33 10.46
N GLY A 224 22.54 -17.23 10.71
CA GLY A 224 22.29 -16.17 9.73
C GLY A 224 21.18 -16.50 8.72
N LYS A 225 20.54 -17.67 8.81
CA LYS A 225 19.50 -18.12 7.85
C LYS A 225 18.45 -19.04 8.48
N THR A 226 17.18 -18.89 8.09
CA THR A 226 16.09 -19.81 8.50
C THR A 226 16.01 -21.04 7.59
N ASP A 227 15.14 -21.98 7.95
CA ASP A 227 14.68 -23.01 7.01
C ASP A 227 13.75 -22.40 5.95
N LEU A 228 13.31 -23.22 4.99
CA LEU A 228 12.37 -22.78 3.96
C LEU A 228 10.99 -22.54 4.59
N LEU A 229 10.54 -21.30 4.54
CA LEU A 229 9.22 -20.90 5.02
C LEU A 229 8.28 -20.72 3.83
N HIS A 230 7.17 -21.45 3.85
CA HIS A 230 6.14 -21.44 2.81
C HIS A 230 5.09 -20.33 3.02
N LYS A 231 4.10 -20.19 2.14
CA LYS A 231 2.88 -19.36 2.38
C LYS A 231 3.15 -17.88 2.74
N PHE A 232 4.28 -17.30 2.36
CA PHE A 232 4.40 -15.84 2.36
C PHE A 232 3.50 -15.26 1.27
N ILE A 233 2.81 -14.16 1.54
CA ILE A 233 1.95 -13.54 0.54
C ILE A 233 2.68 -12.34 -0.07
N SER A 234 2.92 -12.39 -1.38
CA SER A 234 3.53 -11.28 -2.11
C SER A 234 2.58 -10.10 -2.25
N LYS A 235 3.10 -8.93 -2.61
CA LYS A 235 2.30 -7.74 -2.91
C LYS A 235 1.20 -7.97 -3.97
N LYS A 236 1.34 -8.99 -4.83
CA LYS A 236 0.35 -9.38 -5.85
C LYS A 236 -0.65 -10.44 -5.35
N GLY A 237 -0.72 -10.68 -4.03
CA GLY A 237 -1.58 -11.68 -3.40
C GLY A 237 -1.14 -13.14 -3.62
N ARG A 238 -0.02 -13.38 -4.31
CA ARG A 238 0.45 -14.74 -4.60
C ARG A 238 1.30 -15.29 -3.47
N ALA A 239 1.02 -16.52 -3.06
CA ALA A 239 1.82 -17.25 -2.09
C ALA A 239 3.20 -17.62 -2.68
N PHE A 240 4.25 -17.52 -1.86
CA PHE A 240 5.60 -17.95 -2.21
C PHE A 240 6.31 -18.58 -0.99
N SER A 241 7.41 -19.29 -1.27
CA SER A 241 8.28 -19.86 -0.25
C SER A 241 9.66 -19.22 -0.35
N ALA A 242 10.28 -18.93 0.80
CA ALA A 242 11.60 -18.32 0.87
C ALA A 242 12.28 -18.64 2.21
N TYR A 243 13.60 -18.55 2.21
CA TYR A 243 14.39 -18.46 3.44
C TYR A 243 14.47 -16.99 3.87
N LEU A 244 14.47 -16.74 5.18
CA LEU A 244 14.89 -15.45 5.71
C LEU A 244 16.40 -15.53 5.97
N LYS A 245 17.13 -14.51 5.51
CA LYS A 245 18.58 -14.40 5.67
C LYS A 245 18.93 -13.04 6.26
N LEU A 246 19.91 -13.01 7.16
CA LEU A 246 20.43 -11.76 7.70
C LEU A 246 21.48 -11.17 6.75
N GLU A 247 21.27 -9.95 6.27
CA GLU A 247 22.20 -9.19 5.44
C GLU A 247 22.38 -7.79 6.04
N ASN A 248 23.61 -7.47 6.48
CA ASN A 248 23.96 -6.16 7.08
C ASN A 248 23.04 -5.75 8.23
N GLY A 249 22.65 -6.72 9.08
CA GLY A 249 21.75 -6.50 10.21
C GLY A 249 20.28 -6.30 9.85
N LYS A 250 19.89 -6.51 8.58
CA LYS A 250 18.50 -6.53 8.12
C LYS A 250 18.10 -7.91 7.67
N VAL A 251 16.83 -8.26 7.84
CA VAL A 251 16.28 -9.54 7.40
C VAL A 251 15.80 -9.41 5.95
N GLY A 252 16.41 -10.16 5.05
CA GLY A 252 16.06 -10.26 3.63
C GLY A 252 15.49 -11.63 3.27
N PHE A 253 14.94 -11.75 2.06
CA PHE A 253 14.46 -13.02 1.50
C PHE A 253 15.50 -13.62 0.57
N GLN A 254 15.82 -14.90 0.76
CA GLN A 254 16.56 -15.71 -0.19
C GLN A 254 15.61 -16.77 -0.76
N PHE A 255 15.45 -16.79 -2.08
CA PHE A 255 14.63 -17.78 -2.77
C PHE A 255 15.47 -19.00 -3.15
N GLU A 256 14.86 -20.17 -3.22
CA GLU A 256 15.51 -21.33 -3.84
C GLU A 256 15.85 -21.01 -5.29
N GLU A 257 17.05 -21.38 -5.72
CA GLU A 257 17.43 -21.36 -7.12
C GLU A 257 16.50 -22.33 -7.86
N LYS A 258 15.66 -21.77 -8.74
CA LYS A 258 14.79 -22.60 -9.58
C LYS A 258 15.67 -23.48 -10.46
N LYS A 259 15.75 -24.78 -10.16
CA LYS A 259 16.16 -25.76 -11.18
C LYS A 259 15.25 -25.56 -12.38
N ALA A 260 15.82 -25.21 -13.53
CA ALA A 260 15.09 -24.91 -14.75
C ALA A 260 14.13 -26.07 -15.05
N LYS A 261 12.82 -25.79 -15.07
CA LYS A 261 11.86 -26.77 -15.57
C LYS A 261 12.16 -27.02 -17.05
N PRO A 262 12.26 -28.28 -17.51
CA PRO A 262 12.46 -28.57 -18.92
C PRO A 262 11.29 -27.95 -19.71
N LYS A 263 11.62 -27.16 -20.74
CA LYS A 263 10.63 -26.52 -21.62
C LYS A 263 9.75 -27.63 -22.22
N LYS A 264 8.44 -27.61 -21.91
CA LYS A 264 7.45 -28.43 -22.63
C LYS A 264 7.54 -28.04 -24.12
N LYS A 265 7.90 -29.00 -24.97
CA LYS A 265 7.84 -28.84 -26.43
C LYS A 265 6.39 -28.52 -26.80
N VAL A 266 6.17 -27.36 -27.39
CA VAL A 266 4.89 -27.01 -28.01
C VAL A 266 4.78 -27.87 -29.27
N ALA A 267 3.75 -28.71 -29.33
CA ALA A 267 3.46 -29.49 -30.53
C ALA A 267 3.03 -28.53 -31.64
N ALA A 268 3.61 -28.70 -32.83
CA ALA A 268 3.28 -27.91 -34.02
C ALA A 268 1.82 -28.11 -34.44
N PRO A 269 1.14 -27.08 -34.98
CA PRO A 269 -0.22 -27.24 -35.49
C PRO A 269 -0.22 -28.14 -36.72
N LYS A 270 -1.16 -29.09 -36.78
CA LYS A 270 -1.45 -29.85 -38.00
C LYS A 270 -2.01 -28.88 -39.05
N ALA A 271 -1.38 -28.85 -40.22
CA ALA A 271 -1.89 -28.17 -41.41
C ALA A 271 -3.23 -28.81 -41.83
N ALA A 272 -4.22 -27.96 -42.10
CA ALA A 272 -5.49 -28.35 -42.72
C ALA A 272 -5.22 -28.76 -44.18
N ALA A 273 -5.73 -29.92 -44.58
CA ALA A 273 -5.73 -30.37 -45.96
C ALA A 273 -6.79 -29.60 -46.76
N ALA A 274 -6.44 -29.29 -48.01
CA ALA A 274 -7.29 -28.71 -49.04
C ALA A 274 -8.36 -29.69 -49.53
#